data_AF-A0A101G754-F1
#
_entry.id   AF-A0A101G754-F1
#
_cell.length_a   1.000
_cell.length_b   1.000
_cell.length_c   1.000
_cell.angle_alpha   90.00
_cell.angle_beta   90.00
_cell.angle_gamma   90.00
#
_symmetry.space_group_name_H-M   'P 1'
#
loop_
_entity.id
_entity.type
_entity.pdbx_description
1 polymer ?
#
loop_
_entity_poly.entity_id
_entity_poly.type
_entity_poly.pdbx_seq_one_letter_code
_entity_poly.pdbx_strand_id
1 'polypeptide(L)'
;MVDIMSTGMIALNREVLSMSSKITISLSSTLITVLDQLACQWATTRSGAVAELLRRIKQEEMEKELAEGYTVLLEVNLKEAEAFLSAQSEVVLHERS
;
A
#
# COMPACT_ATOMS: atom_id res chain seq x y z
N MET A 1 -15.82 -49.75 -16.96
CA MET A 1 -14.84 -48.99 -17.76
C MET A 1 -14.95 -47.56 -17.31
N VAL A 2 -13.94 -47.08 -16.59
CA VAL A 2 -13.91 -45.74 -16.01
C VAL A 2 -13.60 -44.77 -17.13
N ASP A 3 -14.54 -43.87 -17.39
CA ASP A 3 -14.42 -42.79 -18.36
C ASP A 3 -13.35 -41.82 -17.86
N ILE A 4 -12.29 -41.67 -18.65
CA ILE A 4 -11.11 -40.88 -18.30
C ILE A 4 -11.49 -39.41 -18.47
N MET A 5 -11.87 -38.78 -17.35
CA MET A 5 -11.99 -37.33 -17.21
C MET A 5 -10.65 -36.72 -17.63
N SER A 6 -10.63 -36.14 -18.83
CA SER A 6 -9.55 -35.25 -19.25
C SER A 6 -9.61 -34.03 -18.34
N THR A 7 -8.79 -34.06 -17.27
CA THR A 7 -8.53 -32.95 -16.36
C THR A 7 -8.22 -31.73 -17.21
N GLY A 8 -9.25 -30.91 -17.39
CA GLY A 8 -9.24 -29.77 -18.28
C GLY A 8 -8.09 -28.85 -17.92
N MET A 9 -7.32 -28.48 -18.94
CA MET A 9 -6.44 -27.32 -18.88
C MET A 9 -7.25 -26.15 -18.33
N ILE A 10 -6.93 -25.70 -17.12
CA ILE A 10 -7.42 -24.42 -16.63
C ILE A 10 -6.71 -23.38 -17.50
N ALA A 11 -7.36 -22.99 -18.59
CA ALA A 11 -7.00 -21.79 -19.33
C ALA A 11 -7.18 -20.61 -18.37
N LEU A 12 -6.12 -20.27 -17.64
CA LEU A 12 -6.05 -19.10 -16.78
C LEU A 12 -5.86 -17.84 -17.66
N ASN A 13 -6.65 -17.73 -18.72
CA ASN A 13 -6.93 -16.46 -19.37
C ASN A 13 -8.06 -15.81 -18.59
N ARG A 14 -7.75 -15.40 -17.35
CA ARG A 14 -8.49 -14.29 -16.78
C ARG A 14 -8.02 -13.07 -17.54
N GLU A 15 -8.62 -12.86 -18.71
CA GLU A 15 -8.74 -11.53 -19.27
C GLU A 15 -9.36 -10.70 -18.15
N VAL A 16 -8.52 -10.00 -17.40
CA VAL A 16 -8.96 -8.91 -16.55
C VAL A 16 -9.50 -7.91 -17.56
N LEU A 17 -10.78 -8.04 -17.89
CA LEU A 17 -11.55 -6.99 -18.52
C LEU A 17 -11.22 -5.75 -17.70
N SER A 18 -10.41 -4.87 -18.29
CA SER A 18 -10.02 -3.61 -17.66
C SER A 18 -11.32 -2.84 -17.46
N MET A 19 -11.88 -2.94 -16.26
CA MET A 19 -13.10 -2.24 -15.84
C MET A 19 -12.76 -0.76 -15.67
N SER A 20 -12.38 -0.11 -16.76
CA SER A 20 -12.08 1.31 -16.77
C SER A 20 -13.38 2.08 -16.83
N SER A 21 -13.74 2.75 -15.73
CA SER A 21 -14.82 3.72 -15.72
C SER A 21 -14.35 5.02 -16.36
N LYS A 22 -15.15 5.60 -17.26
CA LYS A 22 -14.84 6.87 -17.92
C LYS A 22 -15.63 8.00 -17.27
N ILE A 23 -14.94 9.09 -16.95
CA ILE A 23 -15.54 10.31 -16.41
C ILE A 23 -15.20 11.50 -17.32
N THR A 24 -16.02 12.54 -17.25
CA THR A 24 -15.76 13.84 -17.87
C THR A 24 -15.63 14.88 -16.77
N ILE A 25 -14.55 15.67 -16.80
CA ILE A 25 -14.28 16.72 -15.83
C ILE A 25 -14.05 18.04 -16.55
N SER A 26 -14.47 19.14 -15.94
CA SER A 26 -14.14 20.49 -16.40
C SER A 26 -13.03 21.04 -15.50
N LEU A 27 -11.95 21.54 -16.10
CA LEU A 27 -10.81 22.11 -15.41
C LEU A 27 -10.50 23.49 -15.98
N SER A 28 -9.94 24.37 -15.16
CA SER A 28 -9.42 25.65 -15.65
C SER A 28 -8.26 25.43 -16.63
N SER A 29 -8.03 26.39 -17.52
CA SER A 29 -6.92 26.35 -18.48
C SER A 29 -5.56 26.15 -17.78
N THR A 30 -5.35 26.83 -16.66
CA THR A 30 -4.14 26.69 -15.84
C THR A 30 -3.91 25.25 -15.39
N LEU A 31 -4.95 24.55 -14.92
CA LEU A 31 -4.83 23.16 -14.48
C LEU A 31 -4.56 22.21 -15.64
N ILE A 32 -5.12 22.48 -16.83
CA ILE A 32 -4.80 21.71 -18.04
C ILE A 32 -3.32 21.86 -18.40
N THR A 33 -2.75 23.07 -18.31
CA THR A 33 -1.32 23.28 -18.56
C THR A 33 -0.44 22.54 -17.58
N VAL A 34 -0.80 22.54 -16.29
CA VAL A 34 -0.08 21.74 -15.27
C VAL A 34 -0.16 20.25 -15.61
N LEU A 35 -1.34 19.76 -15.99
CA LEU A 35 -1.54 18.35 -16.34
C LEU A 35 -0.69 17.94 -17.56
N ASP A 36 -0.55 18.83 -18.55
CA ASP A 36 0.30 18.61 -19.72
C ASP A 36 1.78 18.49 -19.34
N GLN A 37 2.26 19.37 -18.48
CA GLN A 37 3.64 19.32 -17.99
C GLN A 37 3.90 18.03 -17.23
N LEU A 38 3.00 17.61 -16.34
CA LEU A 38 3.11 16.35 -15.59
C LEU A 38 3.07 15.14 -16.51
N ALA A 39 2.19 15.14 -17.52
CA ALA A 39 2.13 14.07 -18.52
C ALA A 39 3.47 13.93 -19.28
N CYS A 40 4.09 15.05 -19.66
CA CYS A 40 5.42 15.04 -20.26
C CYS A 40 6.50 14.54 -19.29
N GLN A 41 6.53 15.06 -18.06
CA GLN A 41 7.53 14.70 -17.05
C GLN A 41 7.50 13.22 -16.68
N TRP A 42 6.31 12.63 -16.63
CA TRP A 42 6.12 11.22 -16.30
C TRP A 42 6.02 10.31 -17.52
N ALA A 43 6.28 10.85 -18.72
CA ALA A 43 6.22 10.13 -19.99
C ALA A 43 4.90 9.34 -20.17
N THR A 44 3.78 9.98 -19.86
CA THR A 44 2.44 9.39 -19.87
C THR A 44 1.41 10.30 -20.53
N THR A 45 0.16 9.87 -20.59
CA THR A 45 -0.96 10.69 -21.12
C THR A 45 -1.54 11.59 -20.03
N ARG A 46 -2.39 12.55 -20.40
CA ARG A 46 -3.17 13.34 -19.41
C ARG A 46 -3.93 12.46 -18.42
N SER A 47 -4.61 11.41 -18.90
CA SER A 47 -5.33 10.48 -18.03
C SER A 47 -4.38 9.65 -17.17
N GLY A 48 -3.21 9.28 -17.70
CA GLY A 48 -2.15 8.63 -16.93
C GLY A 48 -1.61 9.53 -15.82
N ALA A 49 -1.42 10.83 -16.08
CA ALA A 49 -1.02 11.79 -15.07
C ALA A 49 -2.08 11.97 -13.98
N VAL A 50 -3.37 12.01 -14.33
CA VAL A 50 -4.46 12.00 -13.33
C VAL A 50 -4.42 10.73 -12.48
N ALA A 51 -4.27 9.57 -13.11
CA ALA A 51 -4.19 8.29 -12.38
C ALA A 51 -2.99 8.25 -11.43
N GLU A 52 -1.83 8.74 -11.87
CA GLU A 52 -0.62 8.81 -11.06
C GLU A 52 -0.75 9.80 -9.90
N LEU A 53 -1.40 10.96 -10.10
CA LEU A 53 -1.71 11.90 -9.02
C LEU A 53 -2.59 11.25 -7.94
N LEU A 54 -3.66 10.57 -8.34
CA LEU A 54 -4.56 9.87 -7.40
C LEU A 54 -3.84 8.76 -6.64
N ARG A 55 -2.95 8.03 -7.33
CA ARG A 55 -2.13 6.98 -6.71
C ARG A 55 -1.20 7.56 -5.64
N ARG A 56 -0.56 8.69 -5.93
CA ARG A 56 0.37 9.36 -4.99
C ARG A 56 -0.35 9.89 -3.76
N ILE A 57 -1.49 10.54 -3.92
CA ILE A 57 -2.31 11.02 -2.79
C ILE A 57 -2.68 9.85 -1.87
N LYS A 58 -3.15 8.73 -2.45
CA LYS A 58 -3.49 7.54 -1.66
C LYS A 58 -2.27 6.93 -0.94
N GLN A 59 -1.10 6.96 -1.58
CA GLN A 59 0.14 6.50 -0.97
C GLN A 59 0.54 7.40 0.20
N GLU A 60 0.45 8.72 0.05
CA GLU A 60 0.76 9.69 1.10
C GLU A 60 -0.20 9.55 2.30
N GLU A 61 -1.49 9.34 2.07
CA GLU A 61 -2.47 9.05 3.12
C GLU A 61 -2.11 7.78 3.90
N MET A 62 -1.76 6.70 3.19
CA MET A 62 -1.35 5.44 3.81
C MET A 62 -0.06 5.59 4.63
N GLU A 63 0.92 6.34 4.12
CA GLU A 63 2.17 6.61 4.84
C GLU A 63 1.92 7.40 6.12
N LYS A 64 0.97 8.34 6.10
CA LYS A 64 0.55 9.09 7.28
C LYS A 64 -0.10 8.18 8.32
N GLU A 65 -1.02 7.30 7.92
CA GLU A 65 -1.65 6.32 8.81
C GLU A 65 -0.61 5.38 9.44
N LEU A 66 0.39 4.95 8.67
CA LEU A 66 1.49 4.14 9.20
C LEU A 66 2.31 4.90 10.24
N ALA A 67 2.65 6.17 9.99
CA ALA A 67 3.40 6.98 10.95
C ALA A 67 2.63 7.16 12.28
N GLU A 68 1.32 7.38 12.21
CA GLU A 68 0.45 7.45 13.39
C GLU A 68 0.43 6.12 14.14
N GLY A 69 0.25 4.99 13.43
CA GLY A 69 0.27 3.65 14.01
C GLY A 69 1.59 3.29 14.70
N TYR A 70 2.73 3.62 14.08
CA TYR A 70 4.05 3.41 14.68
C TYR A 70 4.26 4.24 15.94
N THR A 71 3.72 5.46 15.99
CA THR A 71 3.80 6.31 17.19
C THR A 71 3.07 5.67 18.37
N VAL A 72 1.85 5.17 18.14
CA VAL A 72 1.08 4.44 19.17
C VAL A 72 1.81 3.17 19.60
N LEU A 73 2.37 2.41 18.66
CA LEU A 73 3.12 1.20 18.97
C LEU A 73 4.39 1.49 19.78
N LEU A 74 5.04 2.63 19.54
CA LEU A 74 6.23 3.05 20.29
C LEU A 74 5.90 3.31 21.76
N GLU A 75 4.75 3.93 22.05
CA GLU A 75 4.29 4.15 23.44
C GLU A 75 3.99 2.84 24.17
N VAL A 76 3.40 1.86 23.48
CA VAL A 76 3.13 0.52 24.04
C VAL A 76 4.44 -0.24 24.25
N ASN A 77 5.32 -0.26 23.24
CA ASN A 77 6.61 -0.95 23.31
C ASN A 77 7.50 -0.40 24.41
N LEU A 78 7.48 0.91 24.67
CA LEU A 78 8.27 1.51 25.75
C LEU A 78 7.76 1.07 27.12
N LYS A 79 6.43 1.08 27.33
CA LYS A 79 5.82 0.58 28.58
C LYS A 79 6.05 -0.91 28.79
N GLU A 80 5.92 -1.70 27.73
CA GLU A 80 6.19 -3.14 27.79
C GLU A 80 7.68 -3.41 28.03
N ALA A 81 8.59 -2.74 27.32
CA ALA A 81 10.03 -2.88 27.52
C ALA A 81 10.45 -2.52 28.96
N GLU A 82 9.90 -1.47 29.55
CA GLU A 82 10.14 -1.12 30.97
C GLU A 82 9.64 -2.22 31.93
N ALA A 83 8.47 -2.80 31.67
CA ALA A 83 7.94 -3.92 32.43
C ALA A 83 8.80 -5.20 32.27
N PHE A 84 9.25 -5.50 31.06
CA PHE A 84 10.09 -6.67 30.77
C PHE A 84 11.54 -6.52 31.22
N LEU A 85 12.11 -5.30 31.22
CA LEU A 85 13.43 -5.03 31.78
C LEU A 85 13.44 -5.27 33.30
N SER A 86 12.35 -4.89 33.98
CA SER A 86 12.17 -5.16 35.40
C SER A 86 12.13 -6.67 35.69
N ALA A 87 11.41 -7.44 34.87
CA ALA A 87 11.31 -8.90 35.00
C ALA A 87 12.61 -9.65 34.63
N GLN A 88 13.40 -9.15 33.66
CA GLN A 88 14.68 -9.75 33.28
C GLN A 88 15.79 -9.51 34.31
N SER A 89 15.68 -8.46 35.14
CA SER A 89 16.64 -8.21 36.22
C SER A 89 16.59 -9.25 37.35
N GLU A 90 15.45 -9.94 37.50
CA GLU A 90 15.26 -10.97 38.53
C GLU A 90 15.87 -12.33 38.13
N VAL A 91 16.07 -12.59 36.83
CA VAL A 91 16.57 -13.89 36.32
C VAL A 91 18.11 -13.97 36.32
N VAL A 92 18.84 -12.85 36.43
CA VAL A 92 20.31 -12.83 36.39
C VAL A 92 20.97 -13.09 37.76
N LEU A 93 20.21 -13.10 38.86
CA LEU A 93 20.76 -13.30 40.22
C LEU A 93 20.77 -14.76 40.71
N HIS A 94 20.52 -15.76 39.86
CA HIS A 94 20.53 -17.18 40.25
C HIS A 94 21.60 -18.06 39.59
N GLU A 95 22.60 -17.47 38.92
CA GLU A 95 23.73 -18.25 38.38
C GLU A 95 25.06 -17.96 39.10
N ARG A 96 25.11 -18.04 40.43
CA ARG A 96 26.34 -18.42 41.18
C ARG A 96 25.98 -18.97 42.56
N SER A 97 25.92 -20.29 42.67
CA SER A 97 26.13 -21.02 43.94
C SER A 97 26.82 -22.34 43.64
#